data_AF-A0A368GRP8-F1
#
_entry.id   AF-A0A368GRP8-F1
#
_cell.length_a   1.000
_cell.length_b   1.000
_cell.length_c   1.000
_cell.angle_alpha   90.00
_cell.angle_beta   90.00
_cell.angle_gamma   90.00
#
_symmetry.space_group_name_H-M   'P 1'
#
loop_
_entity.id
_entity.type
_entity.pdbx_description
1 polymer ?
#
loop_
_entity_poly.entity_id
_entity_poly.type
_entity_poly.pdbx_seq_one_letter_code
_entity_poly.pdbx_strand_id
1 'polypeptide(L)'
;MELKKDHYVHRLGTMPTNALLDLVLFVKGYESAQAVFSRWDYDPSLLSAEEEERFKYLFQKMIVLDYIIRNTDRHMDNLLIRQVFKRATYTVRASIV
;
A
#
# COMPACT_ATOMS: atom_id res chain seq x y z
N MET A 1 -1.68 42.46 -38.42
CA MET A 1 -2.01 41.15 -37.80
C MET A 1 -1.26 41.11 -36.47
N GLU A 2 -1.83 41.74 -35.44
CA GLU A 2 -1.22 41.84 -34.11
C GLU A 2 -1.54 40.58 -33.31
N LEU A 3 -0.49 39.81 -32.97
CA LEU A 3 -0.60 38.68 -32.05
C LEU A 3 -0.90 39.23 -30.65
N LYS A 4 -2.16 39.12 -30.21
CA LYS A 4 -2.53 39.31 -28.79
C LYS A 4 -1.72 38.33 -27.95
N LYS A 5 -0.74 38.84 -27.20
CA LYS A 5 -0.07 38.10 -26.14
C LYS A 5 -1.01 38.08 -24.94
N ASP A 6 -1.75 36.98 -24.77
CA ASP A 6 -2.47 36.72 -23.53
C ASP A 6 -1.44 36.61 -22.41
N HIS A 7 -1.41 37.62 -21.54
CA HIS A 7 -0.50 37.67 -20.40
C HIS A 7 -1.01 36.69 -19.33
N TYR A 8 -0.43 35.49 -19.29
CA TYR A 8 -0.62 34.57 -18.17
C TYR A 8 0.09 35.11 -16.93
N VAL A 9 -0.67 35.73 -16.03
CA VAL A 9 -0.17 36.19 -14.72
C VAL A 9 -0.27 35.03 -13.73
N HIS A 10 0.86 34.37 -13.45
CA HIS A 10 0.93 33.39 -12.37
C HIS A 10 1.16 34.10 -11.04
N ARG A 11 0.31 33.83 -10.05
CA ARG A 11 0.60 34.21 -8.66
C ARG A 11 1.78 33.36 -8.18
N LEU A 12 2.94 33.98 -8.02
CA LEU A 12 4.12 33.34 -7.43
C LEU A 12 3.86 33.16 -5.94
N GLY A 13 3.46 31.94 -5.56
CA GLY A 13 3.40 31.50 -4.17
C GLY A 13 4.79 31.16 -3.62
N THR A 14 4.85 30.47 -2.49
CA THR A 14 6.12 29.95 -1.96
C THR A 14 6.78 29.01 -2.96
N MET A 15 8.12 28.96 -2.98
CA MET A 15 8.84 28.02 -3.84
C MET A 15 8.32 26.59 -3.61
N PRO A 16 7.96 25.86 -4.67
CA PRO A 16 7.52 24.49 -4.54
C PRO A 16 8.69 23.64 -4.06
N THR A 17 8.45 22.83 -3.05
CA THR A 17 9.40 21.79 -2.66
C THR A 17 9.49 20.73 -3.77
N ASN A 18 10.62 20.05 -3.85
CA ASN A 18 10.85 18.91 -4.75
C ASN A 18 10.02 17.65 -4.40
N ALA A 19 9.03 17.78 -3.50
CA ALA A 19 8.17 16.69 -3.00
C ALA A 19 7.31 16.01 -4.09
N LEU A 20 7.33 16.52 -5.33
CA LEU A 20 6.69 15.85 -6.47
C LEU A 20 7.26 14.45 -6.74
N LEU A 21 8.49 14.17 -6.32
CA LEU A 21 9.13 12.86 -6.47
C LEU A 21 8.63 11.82 -5.45
N ASP A 22 7.99 12.24 -4.35
CA ASP A 22 7.63 11.38 -3.20
C ASP A 22 6.10 11.24 -3.01
N LEU A 23 5.30 11.59 -4.02
CA LEU A 23 3.85 11.46 -3.96
C LEU A 23 3.42 9.99 -4.05
N VAL A 24 3.19 9.38 -2.89
CA VAL A 24 2.63 8.04 -2.76
C VAL A 24 1.10 8.08 -2.71
N LEU A 25 0.46 7.09 -3.34
CA LEU A 25 -1.00 6.96 -3.31
C LEU A 25 -1.45 6.45 -1.93
N PHE A 26 -2.39 7.16 -1.31
CA PHE A 26 -2.99 6.72 -0.05
C PHE A 26 -3.91 5.51 -0.23
N VAL A 27 -3.73 4.48 0.60
CA VAL A 27 -4.54 3.26 0.59
C VAL A 27 -5.43 3.18 1.84
N LYS A 28 -6.71 2.83 1.65
CA LYS A 28 -7.71 2.76 2.74
C LYS A 28 -7.93 1.33 3.22
N GLY A 29 -8.11 1.17 4.54
CA GLY A 29 -8.48 -0.11 5.17
C GLY A 29 -7.33 -1.11 5.26
N TYR A 30 -6.09 -0.65 5.15
CA TYR A 30 -4.91 -1.44 5.44
C TYR A 30 -4.50 -1.21 6.90
N GLU A 31 -3.96 -2.26 7.51
CA GLU A 31 -3.44 -2.25 8.87
C GLU A 31 -2.01 -2.80 8.88
N SER A 32 -1.25 -2.58 9.96
CA SER A 32 0.10 -3.11 10.06
C SER A 32 0.10 -4.63 10.04
N ALA A 33 1.13 -5.21 9.42
CA ALA A 33 1.28 -6.66 9.35
C ALA A 33 1.36 -7.28 10.74
N GLN A 34 2.01 -6.60 11.70
CA GLN A 34 2.08 -7.05 13.10
C GLN A 34 0.68 -7.25 13.72
N ALA A 35 -0.23 -6.29 13.53
CA ALA A 35 -1.59 -6.40 14.07
C ALA A 35 -2.38 -7.54 13.40
N VAL A 36 -2.19 -7.72 12.10
CA VAL A 36 -2.88 -8.76 11.32
C VAL A 36 -2.39 -10.16 11.69
N PHE A 37 -1.07 -10.36 11.76
CA PHE A 37 -0.49 -11.65 12.18
C PHE A 37 -0.88 -12.01 13.60
N SER A 38 -0.91 -11.04 14.52
CA SER A 38 -1.37 -11.28 15.89
C SER A 38 -2.81 -11.80 15.95
N ARG A 39 -3.69 -11.37 15.02
CA ARG A 39 -5.05 -11.90 14.92
C ARG A 39 -5.11 -13.30 14.33
N TRP A 40 -4.28 -13.61 13.33
CA TRP A 40 -4.22 -14.95 12.75
C TRP A 40 -3.62 -15.97 13.71
N ASP A 41 -2.64 -15.56 14.53
CA ASP A 41 -2.08 -16.40 15.59
C ASP A 41 -3.10 -16.68 16.71
N TYR A 42 -3.93 -15.68 17.04
CA TYR A 42 -5.00 -15.84 18.04
C TYR A 42 -6.17 -16.67 17.52
N ASP A 43 -6.62 -16.43 16.29
CA ASP A 43 -7.72 -17.13 15.64
C ASP A 43 -7.36 -17.53 14.20
N PRO A 44 -6.82 -18.75 14.01
CA PRO A 44 -6.46 -19.27 12.69
C PRO A 44 -7.66 -19.43 11.75
N SER A 45 -8.90 -19.47 12.26
CA SER A 45 -10.10 -19.62 11.42
C SER A 45 -10.40 -18.40 10.57
N LEU A 46 -9.75 -17.26 10.86
CA LEU A 46 -9.83 -16.02 10.08
C LEU A 46 -9.14 -16.10 8.72
N LEU A 47 -8.38 -17.18 8.46
CA LEU A 47 -7.63 -17.39 7.23
C LEU A 47 -7.97 -18.77 6.64
N SER A 48 -8.64 -18.81 5.50
CA SER A 48 -8.84 -20.07 4.78
C SER A 48 -7.55 -20.52 4.07
N ALA A 49 -7.45 -21.80 3.74
CA ALA A 49 -6.28 -22.37 3.07
C ALA A 49 -5.99 -21.69 1.71
N GLU A 50 -7.03 -21.36 0.93
CA GLU A 50 -6.88 -20.65 -0.35
C GLU A 50 -6.30 -19.24 -0.15
N GLU A 51 -6.70 -18.57 0.92
CA GLU A 51 -6.27 -17.22 1.24
C GLU A 51 -4.86 -17.20 1.81
N GLU A 52 -4.50 -18.20 2.61
CA GLU A 52 -3.14 -18.41 3.08
C GLU A 52 -2.18 -18.64 1.91
N GLU A 53 -2.55 -19.48 0.94
CA GLU A 53 -1.75 -19.73 -0.25
C GLU A 53 -1.60 -18.45 -1.09
N ARG A 54 -2.70 -17.72 -1.30
CA ARG A 54 -2.68 -16.42 -1.99
C ARG A 54 -1.82 -15.40 -1.25
N PHE A 55 -1.90 -15.35 0.08
CA PHE A 55 -1.09 -14.47 0.91
C PHE A 55 0.39 -14.80 0.76
N LYS A 56 0.77 -16.09 0.87
CA LYS A 56 2.15 -16.55 0.67
C LYS A 56 2.70 -16.12 -0.69
N TYR A 57 1.90 -16.25 -1.75
CA TYR A 57 2.30 -15.83 -3.09
C TYR A 57 2.56 -14.30 -3.18
N LEU A 58 1.68 -13.48 -2.60
CA LEU A 58 1.87 -12.02 -2.56
C LEU A 58 3.09 -11.63 -1.70
N PHE A 59 3.27 -12.33 -0.58
CA PHE A 59 4.40 -12.10 0.33
C PHE A 59 5.73 -12.43 -0.34
N GLN A 60 5.80 -13.51 -1.12
CA GLN A 60 6.98 -13.84 -1.92
C GLN A 60 7.32 -12.75 -2.94
N LYS A 61 6.33 -12.20 -3.65
CA LYS A 61 6.54 -11.09 -4.58
C LYS A 61 7.11 -9.85 -3.89
N MET A 62 6.57 -9.53 -2.72
CA MET A 62 7.04 -8.42 -1.91
C MET A 62 8.50 -8.63 -1.49
N ILE A 63 8.84 -9.80 -0.93
CA ILE A 63 10.23 -10.13 -0.52
C ILE A 63 11.20 -9.99 -1.69
N VAL A 64 10.85 -10.50 -2.87
CA VAL A 64 11.71 -10.41 -4.06
C VAL A 64 11.96 -8.95 -4.43
N LEU A 65 10.93 -8.11 -4.44
CA LEU A 65 11.07 -6.69 -4.71
C LEU A 65 12.02 -6.02 -3.70
N ASP A 66 11.84 -6.29 -2.41
CA ASP A 66 12.63 -5.68 -1.34
C ASP A 66 14.09 -6.09 -1.37
N TYR A 67 14.32 -7.35 -1.72
CA TYR A 67 15.66 -7.88 -1.89
C TYR A 67 16.37 -7.19 -3.06
N ILE A 68 15.68 -6.98 -4.18
CA ILE A 68 16.21 -6.32 -5.38
C ILE A 68 16.57 -4.86 -5.09
N ILE A 69 15.66 -4.09 -4.47
CA ILE A 69 15.90 -2.67 -4.18
C ILE A 69 16.78 -2.46 -2.94
N ARG A 70 17.19 -3.56 -2.28
CA ARG A 70 17.98 -3.53 -1.04
C ARG A 70 17.30 -2.68 0.04
N ASN A 71 15.99 -2.87 0.21
CA ASN A 71 15.25 -2.14 1.24
C ASN A 71 15.71 -2.59 2.63
N THR A 72 16.45 -1.73 3.32
CA THR A 72 16.96 -2.00 4.68
C THR A 72 15.99 -1.57 5.78
N ASP A 73 14.90 -0.88 5.45
CA ASP A 73 13.92 -0.36 6.40
C ASP A 73 12.60 -1.17 6.37
N ARG A 74 12.70 -2.46 6.03
CA ARG A 74 11.52 -3.34 5.99
C ARG A 74 11.24 -3.95 7.36
N HIS A 75 10.22 -3.42 8.01
CA HIS A 75 9.73 -3.87 9.32
C HIS A 75 8.24 -4.20 9.25
N MET A 76 7.73 -5.00 10.19
CA MET A 76 6.31 -5.44 10.21
C MET A 76 5.32 -4.28 10.43
N ASP A 77 5.77 -3.17 10.98
CA ASP A 77 4.97 -1.94 11.13
C ASP A 77 4.89 -1.12 9.84
N ASN A 78 5.90 -1.23 8.97
CA ASN A 78 5.95 -0.58 7.67
C ASN A 78 5.29 -1.41 6.56
N LEU A 79 4.86 -2.63 6.88
CA LEU A 79 4.14 -3.52 5.98
C LEU A 79 2.64 -3.41 6.22
N LEU A 80 1.89 -3.18 5.15
CA LEU A 80 0.45 -3.00 5.21
C LEU A 80 -0.28 -4.21 4.64
N ILE A 81 -1.19 -4.79 5.44
CA ILE A 81 -2.06 -5.90 5.01
C ILE A 81 -3.52 -5.45 5.13
N ARG A 82 -4.29 -5.69 4.07
CA ARG A 82 -5.75 -5.51 4.09
C ARG A 82 -6.46 -6.84 4.12
N GLN A 83 -7.34 -7.03 5.10
CA GLN A 83 -8.19 -8.21 5.25
C GLN A 83 -9.66 -7.80 4.99
N VAL A 84 -10.32 -8.38 3.99
CA VAL A 84 -11.70 -8.01 3.61
C VAL A 84 -12.71 -9.10 3.97
N PHE A 85 -13.39 -9.01 5.10
CA PHE A 85 -14.44 -9.98 5.44
C PHE A 85 -15.72 -9.73 4.64
N LYS A 86 -16.17 -10.71 3.83
CA LYS A 86 -17.49 -10.67 3.19
C LYS A 86 -18.54 -11.34 4.09
N ARG A 87 -19.59 -10.61 4.44
CA ARG A 87 -20.66 -11.04 5.39
C ARG A 87 -21.64 -12.10 4.87
N ALA A 88 -21.54 -12.54 3.60
CA ALA A 88 -22.49 -13.51 3.01
C ALA A 88 -21.82 -14.77 2.41
N THR A 89 -20.50 -14.73 2.26
CA THR A 89 -19.62 -15.81 1.80
C THR A 89 -18.26 -15.48 2.38
N TYR A 90 -17.68 -16.35 3.20
CA TYR A 90 -16.37 -16.12 3.82
C TYR A 90 -15.31 -16.05 2.70
N THR A 91 -15.06 -14.85 2.19
CA THR A 91 -14.01 -14.59 1.21
C THR A 91 -13.28 -13.34 1.64
N VAL A 92 -12.20 -13.57 2.35
CA VAL A 92 -11.17 -12.66 2.80
C VAL A 92 -10.14 -12.42 1.70
N ARG A 93 -10.15 -11.22 1.11
CA ARG A 93 -9.10 -10.82 0.16
C ARG A 93 -7.94 -10.17 0.91
N ALA A 94 -6.82 -10.88 1.04
CA ALA A 94 -5.54 -10.32 1.46
C ALA A 94 -4.89 -9.53 0.31
N SER A 95 -4.36 -8.35 0.61
CA SER A 95 -3.53 -7.56 -0.31
C SER A 95 -2.41 -6.91 0.48
N ILE A 96 -1.22 -6.87 -0.11
CA ILE A 96 0.01 -6.35 0.49
C ILE A 96 0.50 -5.19 -0.38
N VAL A 97 0.87 -4.08 0.26
CA VAL A 97 1.49 -2.90 -0.38
C VAL A 97 2.81 -2.62 0.30
#